data_AF-A0A3B9IY56-F1
#
_entry.id   AF-A0A3B9IY56-F1
#
_cell.length_a   1.000
_cell.length_b   1.000
_cell.length_c   1.000
_cell.angle_alpha   90.00
_cell.angle_beta   90.00
_cell.angle_gamma   90.00
#
_symmetry.space_group_name_H-M   'P 1'
#
loop_
_entity.id
_entity.type
_entity.pdbx_description
1 polymer ?
#
loop_
_entity_poly.entity_id
_entity_poly.type
_entity_poly.pdbx_seq_one_letter_code
_entity_poly.pdbx_strand_id
1 'polypeptide(L)'
;MNFGVGGGDASEKYDNLFTSGEDLDVYFCEADWALKYINDDSKTLALDKLGLGDSDFANIYSYTDEIGKTTSGVRKGVSWQAAAGGFYYRSDLAADYLGAKTPEEMQAQISDWDKFVTAAQTVADKSGGKTALADTLGGMW
;
A
#
# COMPACT_ATOMS: atom_id res chain seq x y z
N MET A 1 17.97 1.27 -14.50
CA MET A 1 18.89 1.15 -13.34
C MET A 1 18.31 0.11 -12.39
N ASN A 2 19.12 -0.79 -11.83
CA ASN A 2 18.70 -1.75 -10.81
C ASN A 2 19.64 -1.62 -9.61
N PHE A 3 19.11 -1.22 -8.45
CA PHE A 3 19.92 -1.03 -7.25
C PHE A 3 20.18 -2.31 -6.45
N GLY A 4 19.47 -3.40 -6.72
CA GLY A 4 19.57 -4.65 -5.96
C GLY A 4 19.06 -4.55 -4.51
N VAL A 5 18.32 -3.48 -4.18
CA VAL A 5 17.72 -3.20 -2.86
C VAL A 5 16.28 -2.72 -3.04
N GLY A 6 15.49 -2.72 -1.95
CA GLY A 6 14.10 -2.23 -1.93
C GLY A 6 13.86 -1.30 -0.73
N GLY A 7 12.67 -0.69 -0.66
CA GLY A 7 12.29 0.17 0.45
C GLY A 7 13.19 1.39 0.63
N GLY A 8 13.46 1.75 1.89
CA GLY A 8 14.27 2.91 2.26
C GLY A 8 15.68 2.91 1.66
N ASP A 9 16.32 1.74 1.51
CA ASP A 9 17.65 1.63 0.91
C ASP A 9 17.66 2.11 -0.54
N ALA A 10 16.57 1.89 -1.30
CA ALA A 10 16.44 2.39 -2.66
C ALA A 10 16.31 3.93 -2.68
N SER A 11 15.60 4.52 -1.71
CA SER A 11 15.53 5.97 -1.55
C SER A 11 16.91 6.60 -1.32
N GLU A 12 17.75 6.00 -0.47
CA GLU A 12 19.11 6.49 -0.24
C GLU A 12 19.97 6.44 -1.52
N LYS A 13 19.79 5.43 -2.38
CA LYS A 13 20.48 5.38 -3.67
C LYS A 13 20.03 6.51 -4.60
N TYR A 14 18.74 6.83 -4.65
CA TYR A 14 18.25 7.97 -5.42
C TYR A 14 18.77 9.31 -4.88
N ASP A 15 18.84 9.50 -3.56
CA ASP A 15 19.41 10.72 -2.98
C ASP A 15 20.85 10.96 -3.44
N ASN A 16 21.65 9.90 -3.48
CA ASN A 16 23.03 9.96 -3.98
C ASN A 16 23.09 10.35 -5.46
N LEU A 17 22.19 9.82 -6.30
CA LEU A 17 22.12 10.18 -7.72
C LEU A 17 21.71 11.64 -7.92
N PHE A 18 20.70 12.12 -7.19
CA PHE A 18 20.33 13.52 -7.27
C PHE A 18 21.44 14.46 -6.81
N THR A 19 22.36 13.99 -5.96
CA THR A 19 23.50 14.77 -5.46
C THR A 19 24.70 14.69 -6.40
N SER A 20 24.90 13.57 -7.11
CA SER A 20 26.03 13.40 -8.02
C SER A 20 25.95 14.30 -9.25
N GLY A 21 24.74 14.79 -9.58
CA GLY A 21 24.48 15.57 -10.78
C GLY A 21 24.44 14.71 -12.05
N GLU A 22 24.33 13.38 -11.89
CA GLU A 22 23.99 12.50 -13.01
C GLU A 22 22.59 12.84 -13.55
N ASP A 23 22.44 12.70 -14.86
CA ASP A 23 21.18 12.98 -15.54
C ASP A 23 20.16 11.87 -15.27
N LEU A 24 18.96 12.27 -14.83
CA LEU A 24 17.88 11.36 -14.46
C LEU A 24 16.55 11.91 -14.99
N ASP A 25 16.14 11.43 -16.16
CA ASP A 25 14.90 11.88 -16.79
C ASP A 25 13.65 11.30 -16.12
N VAL A 26 13.69 9.99 -15.81
CA VAL A 26 12.57 9.22 -15.26
C VAL A 26 13.10 8.20 -14.26
N TYR A 27 12.45 8.10 -13.10
CA TYR A 27 12.79 7.14 -12.07
C TYR A 27 11.57 6.53 -11.41
N PHE A 28 11.79 5.39 -10.75
CA PHE A 28 10.75 4.71 -10.00
C PHE A 28 10.71 5.21 -8.57
N CYS A 29 9.50 5.48 -8.11
CA CYS A 29 9.25 5.97 -6.76
C CYS A 29 8.25 5.04 -6.05
N GLU A 30 8.59 4.56 -4.85
CA GLU A 30 7.67 3.78 -4.02
C GLU A 30 6.80 4.72 -3.17
N ALA A 31 5.59 4.28 -2.83
CA ALA A 31 4.61 5.12 -2.14
C ALA A 31 5.09 5.60 -0.76
N ASP A 32 5.79 4.74 -0.01
CA ASP A 32 6.24 5.03 1.37
C ASP A 32 7.17 6.24 1.46
N TRP A 33 7.92 6.53 0.40
CA TRP A 33 8.86 7.65 0.35
C TRP A 33 8.58 8.62 -0.81
N ALA A 34 7.45 8.48 -1.52
CA ALA A 34 7.11 9.35 -2.64
C ALA A 34 6.97 10.82 -2.25
N LEU A 35 6.35 11.09 -1.10
CA LEU A 35 6.17 12.46 -0.59
C LEU A 35 7.48 13.21 -0.41
N LYS A 36 8.60 12.52 -0.17
CA LYS A 36 9.93 13.13 -0.07
C LYS A 36 10.34 13.80 -1.38
N TYR A 37 10.01 13.21 -2.52
CA TYR A 37 10.46 13.68 -3.84
C TYR A 37 9.42 14.48 -4.59
N ILE A 38 8.14 14.07 -4.57
CA ILE A 38 7.09 14.81 -5.28
C ILE A 38 6.87 16.20 -4.69
N ASN A 39 7.13 16.41 -3.40
CA ASN A 39 7.04 17.75 -2.80
C ASN A 39 8.30 18.62 -3.02
N ASP A 40 9.36 18.08 -3.64
CA ASP A 40 10.60 18.79 -3.94
C ASP A 40 10.69 19.06 -5.45
N ASP A 41 10.53 20.33 -5.84
CA ASP A 41 10.63 20.78 -7.24
C ASP A 41 12.02 20.57 -7.86
N SER A 42 13.06 20.35 -7.05
CA SER A 42 14.40 20.02 -7.56
C SER A 42 14.57 18.55 -7.96
N LYS A 43 13.62 17.69 -7.58
CA LYS A 43 13.67 16.24 -7.79
C LYS A 43 12.60 15.73 -8.75
N THR A 44 11.59 16.55 -9.02
CA THR A 44 10.42 16.20 -9.82
C THR A 44 9.87 17.39 -10.57
N LEU A 45 9.23 17.12 -11.70
CA LEU A 45 8.52 18.11 -12.51
C LEU A 45 7.02 17.81 -12.48
N ALA A 46 6.20 18.86 -12.53
CA ALA A 46 4.77 18.71 -12.75
C ALA A 46 4.50 18.13 -14.15
N LEU A 47 3.64 17.13 -14.24
CA LEU A 47 3.40 16.41 -15.50
C LEU A 47 2.71 17.28 -16.55
N ASP A 48 1.94 18.29 -16.13
CA ASP A 48 1.31 19.26 -17.03
C ASP A 48 2.32 20.08 -17.83
N LYS A 49 3.50 20.36 -17.27
CA LYS A 49 4.63 21.00 -17.97
C LYS A 49 5.21 20.12 -19.09
N LEU A 50 4.95 18.82 -19.05
CA LEU A 50 5.27 17.86 -20.10
C LEU A 50 4.10 17.64 -21.08
N GLY A 51 2.99 18.35 -20.91
CA GLY A 51 1.78 18.20 -21.72
C GLY A 51 0.86 17.05 -21.29
N LEU A 52 1.06 16.50 -20.08
CA LEU A 52 0.24 15.41 -19.53
C LEU A 52 -0.73 15.96 -18.48
N GLY A 53 -1.99 16.11 -18.88
CA GLY A 53 -3.06 16.67 -18.06
C GLY A 53 -4.06 15.62 -17.58
N ASP A 54 -5.16 16.08 -16.98
CA ASP A 54 -6.20 15.19 -16.43
C ASP A 54 -6.85 14.29 -17.49
N SER A 55 -6.95 14.77 -18.74
CA SER A 55 -7.49 13.97 -19.85
C SER A 55 -6.68 12.71 -20.13
N ASP A 56 -5.35 12.76 -19.92
CA ASP A 56 -4.45 11.63 -20.16
C ASP A 56 -4.60 10.54 -19.08
N PHE A 57 -5.18 10.91 -17.93
CA PHE A 57 -5.36 10.02 -16.78
C PHE A 57 -6.83 9.80 -16.41
N ALA A 58 -7.77 10.06 -17.33
CA ALA A 58 -9.20 9.99 -17.04
C ALA A 58 -9.70 8.61 -16.54
N ASN A 59 -8.95 7.53 -16.80
CA ASN A 59 -9.29 6.17 -16.41
C ASN A 59 -8.46 5.61 -15.24
N ILE A 60 -7.59 6.42 -14.62
CA ILE A 60 -6.79 5.97 -13.48
C ILE A 60 -7.68 5.82 -12.23
N TYR A 61 -7.38 4.84 -11.37
CA TYR A 61 -8.04 4.78 -10.07
C TYR A 61 -7.62 5.99 -9.22
N SER A 62 -8.57 6.61 -8.51
CA SER A 62 -8.29 7.82 -7.74
C SER A 62 -7.14 7.63 -6.75
N TYR A 63 -7.09 6.49 -6.04
CA TYR A 63 -6.01 6.25 -5.07
C TYR A 63 -4.62 6.15 -5.73
N THR A 64 -4.52 5.62 -6.95
CA THR A 64 -3.25 5.55 -7.69
C THR A 64 -2.83 6.92 -8.23
N ASP A 65 -3.79 7.82 -8.49
CA ASP A 65 -3.53 9.20 -8.87
C ASP A 65 -3.02 10.02 -7.67
N GLU A 66 -3.68 9.87 -6.51
CA GLU A 66 -3.31 10.61 -5.29
C GLU A 66 -1.89 10.30 -4.80
N ILE A 67 -1.40 9.06 -4.96
CA ILE A 67 0.00 8.70 -4.62
C ILE A 67 1.02 9.55 -5.41
N GLY A 68 0.68 9.94 -6.64
CA GLY A 68 1.53 10.73 -7.52
C GLY A 68 1.41 12.25 -7.34
N LYS A 69 0.55 12.71 -6.42
CA LYS A 69 0.28 14.13 -6.17
C LYS A 69 1.03 14.66 -4.96
N THR A 70 1.48 15.90 -5.07
CA THR A 70 1.99 16.65 -3.93
C THR A 70 0.91 16.85 -2.87
N THR A 71 1.30 17.29 -1.67
CA THR A 71 0.35 17.70 -0.63
C THR A 71 -0.56 18.86 -1.06
N SER A 72 -0.16 19.62 -2.08
CA SER A 72 -0.94 20.69 -2.72
C SER A 72 -1.78 20.22 -3.92
N GLY A 73 -1.76 18.93 -4.25
CA GLY A 73 -2.58 18.35 -5.32
C GLY A 73 -1.96 18.38 -6.73
N VAL A 74 -0.69 18.74 -6.87
CA VAL A 74 0.00 18.79 -8.18
C VAL A 74 0.49 17.40 -8.56
N ARG A 75 0.10 16.90 -9.74
CA ARG A 75 0.54 15.60 -10.26
C ARG A 75 1.99 15.67 -10.74
N LYS A 76 2.87 14.90 -10.10
CA LYS A 76 4.30 14.81 -10.44
C LYS A 76 4.78 13.39 -10.76
N GLY A 77 3.93 12.41 -10.52
CA GLY A 77 4.16 11.03 -10.90
C GLY A 77 2.84 10.34 -11.18
N VAL A 78 2.93 9.13 -11.74
CA VAL A 78 1.77 8.25 -11.94
C VAL A 78 2.15 6.84 -11.52
N SER A 79 1.24 6.19 -10.79
CA SER A 79 1.44 4.79 -10.44
C SER A 79 1.04 3.89 -11.59
N TRP A 80 1.96 3.04 -12.03
CA TRP A 80 1.69 1.98 -12.99
C TRP A 80 1.06 0.75 -12.34
N GLN A 81 1.10 0.66 -11.01
CA GLN A 81 0.59 -0.48 -10.24
C GLN A 81 -0.43 -0.07 -9.18
N ALA A 82 -1.23 -1.06 -8.83
CA ALA A 82 -2.33 -1.00 -7.88
C ALA A 82 -2.13 -2.12 -6.86
N ALA A 83 -1.74 -1.79 -5.62
CA ALA A 83 -1.51 -2.78 -4.55
C ALA A 83 -2.55 -2.63 -3.43
N ALA A 84 -3.83 -2.84 -3.75
CA ALA A 84 -4.90 -2.77 -2.77
C ALA A 84 -4.73 -3.86 -1.71
N GLY A 85 -4.85 -3.48 -0.43
CA GLY A 85 -4.85 -4.43 0.67
C GLY A 85 -6.09 -5.34 0.65
N GLY A 86 -5.92 -6.58 1.10
CA GLY A 86 -7.02 -7.54 1.25
C GLY A 86 -6.79 -8.43 2.48
N PHE A 87 -7.87 -8.96 3.05
CA PHE A 87 -7.79 -9.90 4.16
C PHE A 87 -7.81 -11.33 3.63
N TYR A 88 -6.66 -12.00 3.71
CA TYR A 88 -6.51 -13.40 3.35
C TYR A 88 -6.62 -14.26 4.60
N TYR A 89 -7.33 -15.38 4.50
CA TYR A 89 -7.60 -16.26 5.64
C TYR A 89 -7.58 -17.72 5.24
N ARG A 90 -7.44 -18.58 6.26
CA ARG A 90 -7.55 -20.03 6.14
C ARG A 90 -9.02 -20.44 6.23
N SER A 91 -9.60 -20.85 5.11
CA SER A 91 -11.04 -21.16 5.03
C SER A 91 -11.47 -22.32 5.92
N ASP A 92 -10.60 -23.30 6.13
CA ASP A 92 -10.80 -24.40 7.07
C ASP A 92 -10.88 -23.90 8.52
N LEU A 93 -9.97 -23.03 8.94
CA LEU A 93 -9.98 -22.44 10.28
C LEU A 93 -11.17 -21.48 10.48
N ALA A 94 -11.55 -20.73 9.45
CA ALA A 94 -12.74 -19.89 9.48
C ALA A 94 -14.03 -20.73 9.64
N ALA A 95 -14.11 -21.88 8.97
CA ALA A 95 -15.23 -22.80 9.13
C ALA A 95 -15.25 -23.43 10.54
N ASP A 96 -14.11 -23.89 11.03
CA ASP A 96 -14.00 -24.57 12.34
C ASP A 96 -14.28 -23.63 13.52
N TYR A 97 -13.73 -22.41 13.48
CA TYR A 97 -13.80 -21.48 14.61
C TYR A 97 -14.88 -20.42 14.48
N LEU A 98 -15.17 -19.92 13.28
CA LEU A 98 -16.17 -18.87 13.07
C LEU A 98 -17.47 -19.38 12.44
N GLY A 99 -17.49 -20.63 11.98
CA GLY A 99 -18.63 -21.17 11.24
C GLY A 99 -18.81 -20.55 9.84
N ALA A 100 -17.83 -19.76 9.37
CA ALA A 100 -17.87 -19.09 8.09
C ALA A 100 -17.35 -20.03 6.99
N LYS A 101 -18.21 -20.40 6.04
CA LYS A 101 -17.92 -21.36 4.96
C LYS A 101 -17.77 -20.70 3.60
N THR A 102 -18.09 -19.41 3.50
CA THR A 102 -18.02 -18.60 2.28
C THR A 102 -17.29 -17.29 2.54
N PRO A 103 -16.73 -16.65 1.49
CA PRO A 103 -16.14 -15.31 1.60
C PRO A 103 -17.11 -14.27 2.17
N GLU A 104 -18.39 -14.33 1.82
CA GLU A 104 -19.42 -13.41 2.29
C GLU A 104 -19.69 -13.57 3.78
N GLU A 105 -19.79 -14.82 4.26
CA GLU A 105 -19.91 -15.10 5.70
C GLU A 105 -18.66 -14.65 6.44
N MET A 106 -17.46 -14.90 5.91
CA MET A 106 -16.22 -14.43 6.55
C MET A 106 -16.18 -12.91 6.60
N GLN A 107 -16.49 -12.22 5.51
CA GLN A 107 -16.55 -10.76 5.46
C GLN A 107 -17.56 -10.19 6.46
N ALA A 108 -18.67 -10.87 6.71
CA ALA A 108 -19.65 -10.48 7.72
C ALA A 108 -19.11 -10.60 9.17
N GLN A 109 -18.23 -11.57 9.43
CA GLN A 109 -17.54 -11.75 10.73
C GLN A 109 -16.51 -10.66 11.02
N ILE A 110 -16.02 -9.96 9.99
CA ILE A 110 -14.94 -8.96 10.12
C ILE A 110 -15.26 -7.63 9.44
N SER A 111 -16.55 -7.28 9.32
CA SER A 111 -16.99 -6.10 8.53
C SER A 111 -16.58 -4.75 9.10
N ASP A 112 -16.06 -4.74 10.32
CA ASP A 112 -15.62 -3.57 11.08
C ASP A 112 -14.65 -4.03 12.18
N TRP A 113 -14.02 -3.07 12.85
CA TRP A 113 -13.01 -3.35 13.87
C TRP A 113 -13.55 -4.08 15.11
N ASP A 114 -14.78 -3.79 15.54
CA ASP A 114 -15.37 -4.43 16.72
C ASP A 114 -15.67 -5.91 16.43
N LYS A 115 -16.20 -6.20 15.24
CA LYS A 115 -16.40 -7.57 14.78
C LYS A 115 -15.09 -8.29 14.53
N PHE A 116 -14.10 -7.62 13.95
CA PHE A 116 -12.77 -8.19 13.77
C PHE A 116 -12.17 -8.63 15.11
N VAL A 117 -12.25 -7.78 16.14
CA VAL A 117 -11.84 -8.11 17.51
C VAL A 117 -12.64 -9.28 18.08
N THR A 118 -13.97 -9.26 17.93
CA THR A 118 -14.85 -10.35 18.41
C THR A 118 -14.54 -11.69 17.74
N ALA A 119 -14.33 -11.69 16.43
CA ALA A 119 -13.96 -12.86 15.65
C ALA A 119 -12.59 -13.38 16.10
N ALA A 120 -11.62 -12.49 16.31
CA ALA A 120 -10.32 -12.88 16.81
C ALA A 120 -10.47 -13.56 18.19
N GLN A 121 -11.23 -12.98 19.12
CA GLN A 121 -11.41 -13.55 20.47
C GLN A 121 -12.04 -14.93 20.39
N THR A 122 -13.03 -15.09 19.51
CA THR A 122 -13.67 -16.39 19.25
C THR A 122 -12.67 -17.43 18.75
N VAL A 123 -11.75 -17.05 17.87
CA VAL A 123 -10.69 -17.95 17.35
C VAL A 123 -9.71 -18.33 18.46
N ALA A 124 -9.24 -17.38 19.28
CA ALA A 124 -8.38 -17.69 20.41
C ALA A 124 -9.07 -18.60 21.42
N ASP A 125 -10.29 -18.29 21.84
CA ASP A 125 -11.03 -19.07 22.84
C ASP A 125 -11.26 -20.51 22.36
N LYS A 126 -11.73 -20.69 21.11
CA LYS A 126 -11.99 -22.03 20.56
C LYS A 126 -10.74 -22.83 20.25
N SER A 127 -9.63 -22.17 19.95
CA SER A 127 -8.34 -22.84 19.74
C SER A 127 -7.59 -23.10 21.06
N GLY A 128 -8.05 -22.54 22.18
CA GLY A 128 -7.32 -22.55 23.45
C GLY A 128 -6.04 -21.73 23.40
N GLY A 129 -6.05 -20.61 22.68
CA GLY A 129 -4.91 -19.70 22.50
C GLY A 129 -3.83 -20.21 21.54
N LYS A 130 -4.15 -21.19 20.69
CA LYS A 130 -3.19 -21.79 19.75
C LYS A 130 -3.22 -21.17 18.35
N THR A 131 -4.23 -20.37 18.07
CA THR A 131 -4.46 -19.76 16.76
C THR A 131 -4.92 -18.34 16.97
N ALA A 132 -4.26 -17.41 16.28
CA ALA A 132 -4.65 -16.02 16.17
C ALA A 132 -5.32 -15.76 14.83
N LEU A 133 -6.31 -14.86 14.80
CA LEU A 133 -6.99 -14.47 13.56
C LEU A 133 -6.07 -13.65 12.64
N ALA A 134 -5.13 -12.90 13.21
CA ALA A 134 -4.16 -12.11 12.46
C ALA A 134 -2.75 -12.24 13.06
N ASP A 135 -1.78 -12.40 12.16
CA ASP A 135 -0.37 -12.15 12.43
C ASP A 135 -0.20 -10.69 12.83
N THR A 136 0.40 -10.43 14.00
CA THR A 136 1.27 -9.26 14.14
C THR A 136 2.49 -9.62 14.98
N LEU A 137 3.55 -8.80 14.85
CA LEU A 137 4.48 -8.50 15.94
C LEU A 137 3.64 -8.01 17.15
N GLY A 138 3.21 -8.96 17.99
CA GLY A 138 2.27 -8.73 19.10
C GLY A 138 0.82 -9.17 18.85
N GLY A 139 0.61 -10.23 18.05
CA GLY A 139 -0.69 -10.70 17.54
C GLY A 139 -1.90 -10.47 18.45
N MET A 140 -3.04 -10.13 17.84
CA MET A 140 -4.34 -10.17 18.52
C MET A 140 -4.71 -11.63 18.81
N TRP A 141 -4.19 -12.10 19.96
CA TRP A 141 -4.44 -13.36 20.72
C TRP A 141 -4.45 -14.68 19.95
#